data_AF-A0A9D6UKP6-F1
#
_entry.id   AF-A0A9D6UKP6-F1
#
_cell.length_a   1.000
_cell.length_b   1.000
_cell.length_c   1.000
_cell.angle_alpha   90.00
_cell.angle_beta   90.00
_cell.angle_gamma   90.00
#
_symmetry.space_group_name_H-M   'P 1'
#
loop_
_entity.id
_entity.type
_entity.pdbx_description
1 polymer ?
#
loop_
_entity_poly.entity_id
_entity_poly.type
_entity_poly.pdbx_seq_one_letter_code
_entity_poly.pdbx_strand_id
1 'polypeptide(L)'
;MNPVGLAPKVHIDEKILIGIAISVATAGILLSWLMYLIRTGIPDALSRTFSPIYKLFLNKWYVDEIYDAIIVNPVKRFSVFLWNRFDEAVIDGIVNGTAKIIELFSKELRRLQTGYVHHYAFGMALGLAAMLSLYLIFR
;
A
#
# COMPACT_ATOMS: atom_id res chain seq x y z
N MET A 1 -50.74 21.52 31.99
CA MET A 1 -49.84 22.02 30.93
C MET A 1 -49.08 23.22 31.51
N ASN A 2 -47.85 23.02 31.98
CA ASN A 2 -47.00 24.12 32.44
C ASN A 2 -46.18 24.60 31.22
N PRO A 3 -46.10 25.91 30.94
CA PRO A 3 -45.42 26.41 29.76
C PRO A 3 -43.92 26.18 29.89
N VAL A 4 -43.30 25.76 28.78
CA VAL A 4 -41.85 25.59 28.64
C VAL A 4 -41.15 26.83 29.19
N GLY A 5 -40.38 26.64 30.26
CA GLY A 5 -39.59 27.70 30.89
C GLY A 5 -38.67 28.34 29.86
N LEU A 6 -39.02 29.56 29.44
CA LEU A 6 -38.16 30.44 28.67
C LEU A 6 -36.89 30.66 29.49
N ALA A 7 -35.78 30.06 29.05
CA ALA A 7 -34.47 30.29 29.65
C ALA A 7 -34.19 31.80 29.70
N PRO A 8 -33.77 32.34 30.86
CA PRO A 8 -33.49 33.77 30.99
C PRO A 8 -32.38 34.17 30.01
N LYS A 9 -32.66 35.21 29.24
CA LYS A 9 -31.82 35.78 28.20
C LYS A 9 -30.48 36.30 28.76
N VAL A 10 -29.41 35.53 28.58
CA VAL A 10 -28.01 35.95 28.79
C VAL A 10 -27.56 36.81 27.59
N HIS A 11 -28.11 38.02 27.43
CA HIS A 11 -27.81 38.88 26.26
C HIS A 11 -26.63 39.84 26.46
N ILE A 12 -26.20 40.07 27.71
CA ILE A 12 -25.12 41.01 28.04
C ILE A 12 -23.77 40.28 28.08
N ASP A 13 -23.71 39.10 28.70
CA ASP A 13 -22.47 38.32 28.80
C ASP A 13 -22.01 37.80 27.44
N GLU A 14 -22.94 37.42 26.55
CA GLU A 14 -22.64 37.03 25.17
C GLU A 14 -21.98 38.18 24.38
N LYS A 15 -22.53 39.40 24.49
CA LYS A 15 -21.98 40.59 23.80
C LYS A 15 -20.61 40.97 24.34
N ILE A 16 -20.37 40.80 25.64
CA ILE A 16 -19.06 41.07 26.27
C ILE A 16 -18.02 40.05 25.76
N LEU A 17 -18.37 38.76 25.73
CA LEU A 17 -17.49 37.71 25.19
C LEU A 17 -17.17 37.94 23.71
N ILE A 18 -18.15 38.34 22.91
CA ILE A 18 -17.96 38.71 21.50
C ILE A 18 -17.03 39.92 21.38
N GLY A 19 -17.25 40.96 22.19
CA GLY A 19 -16.41 42.15 22.19
C GLY A 19 -14.95 41.85 22.54
N ILE A 20 -14.72 40.98 23.52
CA ILE A 20 -13.37 40.51 23.90
C ILE A 20 -12.75 39.69 22.76
N ALA A 21 -13.50 38.74 22.19
CA ALA A 21 -13.01 37.89 21.10
C ALA A 21 -12.60 38.71 19.86
N ILE A 22 -13.44 39.67 19.45
CA ILE A 22 -13.16 40.57 18.33
C ILE A 22 -11.90 41.40 18.63
N SER A 23 -11.80 41.94 19.84
CA SER A 23 -10.66 42.76 20.25
C SER A 23 -9.34 41.97 20.21
N VAL A 24 -9.35 40.74 20.72
CA VAL A 24 -8.18 39.83 20.70
C VAL A 24 -7.83 39.44 19.26
N ALA A 25 -8.82 39.11 18.42
CA ALA A 25 -8.59 38.76 17.03
C ALA A 25 -8.00 39.95 16.24
N THR A 26 -8.56 41.15 16.40
CA THR A 26 -8.04 42.37 15.77
C THR A 26 -6.63 42.69 16.25
N ALA A 27 -6.36 42.57 17.55
CA ALA A 27 -5.01 42.74 18.09
C ALA A 27 -4.01 41.74 17.50
N GLY A 28 -4.40 40.47 17.36
CA GLY A 28 -3.58 39.43 16.73
C GLY A 28 -3.28 39.73 15.25
N ILE A 29 -4.26 40.21 14.50
CA ILE A 29 -4.09 40.61 13.10
C ILE A 29 -3.14 41.81 13.00
N LEU A 30 -3.33 42.85 13.83
CA LEU A 30 -2.46 44.02 13.87
C LEU A 30 -1.01 43.67 14.25
N LEU A 31 -0.84 42.77 15.21
CA LEU A 31 0.48 42.28 15.61
C LEU A 31 1.16 41.53 14.47
N SER A 32 0.42 40.63 13.79
CA SER A 32 0.92 39.92 12.61
C SER A 32 1.29 40.89 11.49
N TRP A 33 0.44 41.87 11.19
CA TRP A 33 0.70 42.91 10.19
C TRP A 33 1.98 43.69 10.50
N LEU A 34 2.17 44.09 11.77
CA LEU A 34 3.38 44.80 12.20
C LEU A 34 4.64 43.93 12.09
N MET A 35 4.55 42.66 12.48
CA MET A 35 5.68 41.71 12.44
C MET A 35 6.07 41.28 11.02
N TYR A 36 5.10 41.12 10.11
CA TYR A 36 5.36 40.60 8.77
C TYR A 36 5.52 41.68 7.68
N LEU A 37 4.95 42.89 7.85
CA LEU A 37 5.04 43.95 6.82
C LEU A 37 5.91 45.14 7.23
N ILE A 38 5.93 45.53 8.51
CA ILE A 38 6.70 46.69 8.97
C ILE A 38 8.07 46.27 9.50
N ARG A 39 8.14 45.22 10.32
CA ARG A 39 9.37 44.74 10.96
C ARG A 39 9.60 43.25 10.75
N THR A 40 9.87 42.90 9.50
CA THR A 40 10.15 41.53 9.02
C THR A 40 11.27 40.79 9.74
N GLY A 41 12.17 41.48 10.45
CA GLY A 41 13.24 40.84 11.23
C GLY A 41 12.81 40.24 12.58
N ILE A 42 11.61 40.57 13.08
CA ILE A 42 11.13 40.08 14.40
C ILE A 42 10.78 38.58 14.35
N PRO A 43 9.99 38.08 13.38
CA PRO A 43 9.71 36.64 13.27
C PRO A 43 10.98 35.77 13.15
N ASP A 44 11.97 36.25 12.39
CA ASP A 44 13.25 35.56 12.20
C ASP A 44 14.13 35.55 13.46
N ALA A 45 14.15 36.65 14.23
CA ALA A 45 14.83 36.68 15.52
C ALA A 45 14.14 35.75 16.54
N LEU A 46 12.81 35.70 16.53
CA LEU A 46 12.02 34.82 17.38
C LEU A 46 12.25 33.34 17.04
N SER A 47 12.30 33.00 15.75
CA SER A 47 12.54 31.62 15.28
C SER A 47 13.95 31.13 15.62
N ARG A 48 14.95 32.03 15.66
CA ARG A 48 16.32 31.71 16.11
C ARG A 48 16.40 31.51 17.62
N THR A 49 15.71 32.36 18.39
CA THR A 49 15.72 32.31 19.87
C THR A 49 14.97 31.08 20.38
N PHE A 50 13.81 30.79 19.80
CA PHE A 50 12.97 29.64 20.15
C PHE A 50 13.05 28.53 19.09
N SER A 51 14.25 28.29 18.54
CA SER A 51 14.49 27.31 17.48
C SER A 51 13.87 25.92 17.72
N PRO A 52 13.99 25.28 18.91
CA PRO A 52 13.41 23.95 19.10
C PRO A 52 11.88 23.96 19.05
N ILE A 53 11.23 24.97 19.62
CA ILE A 53 9.77 25.10 19.62
C ILE A 53 9.28 25.46 18.22
N TYR A 54 9.94 26.41 17.56
CA TYR A 54 9.65 26.77 16.18
C TYR A 54 9.75 25.55 15.26
N LYS A 55 10.78 24.71 15.41
CA LYS A 55 10.92 23.46 14.64
C LYS A 55 9.82 22.44 14.92
N LEU A 56 9.33 22.34 16.16
CA LEU A 56 8.17 21.49 16.48
C LEU A 56 6.93 21.93 15.72
N PHE A 57 6.60 23.22 15.74
CA PHE A 57 5.45 23.75 14.99
C PHE A 57 5.66 23.67 13.48
N LEU A 58 6.89 23.94 13.00
CA LEU A 58 7.26 23.89 11.59
C LEU A 58 7.11 22.48 11.02
N ASN A 59 7.54 21.46 11.77
CA ASN A 59 7.43 20.06 11.38
C ASN A 59 6.10 19.44 11.82
N LYS A 60 5.03 20.24 11.92
CA LYS A 60 3.66 19.76 12.25
C LYS A 60 3.63 18.78 13.42
N TRP A 61 4.39 19.08 14.47
CA TRP A 61 4.49 18.27 15.69
C TRP A 61 5.09 16.87 15.49
N TYR A 62 5.77 16.61 14.37
CA TYR A 62 6.37 15.32 14.02
C TYR A 62 5.38 14.14 13.95
N VAL A 63 4.07 14.42 13.91
CA VAL A 63 3.03 13.38 13.94
C VAL A 63 3.10 12.53 12.69
N ASP A 64 3.26 13.18 11.53
CA ASP A 64 3.33 12.52 10.23
C ASP A 64 4.59 11.63 10.15
N GLU A 65 5.75 12.13 10.58
CA GLU A 65 7.03 11.41 10.57
C GLU A 65 7.03 10.21 11.51
N ILE A 66 6.43 10.36 12.70
CA ILE A 66 6.29 9.26 13.66
C ILE A 66 5.33 8.21 13.10
N TYR A 67 4.21 8.61 12.51
CA TYR A 67 3.27 7.70 11.88
C TYR A 67 3.92 6.93 10.71
N ASP A 68 4.68 7.64 9.87
CA ASP A 68 5.42 7.02 8.78
C ASP A 68 6.48 6.04 9.28
N ALA A 69 7.19 6.38 10.35
CA ALA A 69 8.23 5.54 10.94
C ALA A 69 7.68 4.29 11.65
N ILE A 70 6.58 4.43 12.40
CA ILE A 70 6.04 3.37 13.25
C ILE A 70 5.04 2.48 12.50
N ILE A 71 4.23 3.05 11.62
CA ILE A 71 3.13 2.33 10.96
C ILE A 71 3.48 2.08 9.50
N VAL A 72 3.72 3.14 8.71
CA VAL A 72 3.77 3.02 7.24
C VAL A 72 4.99 2.24 6.78
N ASN A 73 6.18 2.58 7.26
CA ASN A 73 7.42 1.96 6.80
C ASN A 73 7.53 0.48 7.19
N PRO A 74 7.19 0.05 8.42
CA PRO A 74 7.17 -1.36 8.79
C PRO A 74 6.15 -2.15 7.97
N VAL A 75 4.94 -1.61 7.78
CA VAL A 75 3.90 -2.27 6.97
C VAL A 75 4.36 -2.42 5.52
N LYS A 76 4.90 -1.37 4.90
CA LYS A 76 5.45 -1.45 3.53
C LYS A 76 6.54 -2.50 3.40
N ARG A 77 7.50 -2.53 4.34
CA ARG A 77 8.58 -3.53 4.33
C ARG A 77 8.03 -4.94 4.48
N PHE A 78 7.04 -5.13 5.35
CA PHE A 78 6.39 -6.42 5.54
C PHE A 78 5.62 -6.86 4.29
N SER A 79 4.90 -5.94 3.64
CA SER A 79 4.21 -6.21 2.37
C SER A 79 5.18 -6.61 1.26
N VAL A 80 6.30 -5.90 1.11
CA VAL A 80 7.33 -6.25 0.11
C VAL A 80 7.98 -7.60 0.43
N PHE A 81 8.26 -7.87 1.71
CA PHE A 81 8.78 -9.16 2.13
C PHE A 81 7.82 -10.31 1.80
N LEU A 82 6.53 -10.14 2.09
CA LEU A 82 5.51 -11.12 1.74
C LEU A 82 5.36 -11.28 0.22
N TRP A 83 5.33 -10.18 -0.53
CA TRP A 83 5.25 -10.23 -1.99
C TRP A 83 6.42 -11.03 -2.59
N ASN A 84 7.65 -10.62 -2.29
CA ASN A 84 8.84 -11.28 -2.84
C ASN A 84 8.90 -12.75 -2.40
N ARG A 85 8.60 -13.05 -1.13
CA ARG A 85 8.73 -14.42 -0.65
C ARG A 85 7.59 -15.33 -1.11
N PHE A 86 6.39 -14.79 -1.31
CA PHE A 86 5.23 -15.58 -1.71
C PHE A 86 5.15 -15.74 -3.23
N ASP A 87 5.29 -14.67 -3.99
CA ASP A 87 5.19 -14.70 -5.46
C ASP A 87 6.34 -15.52 -6.07
N GLU A 88 7.60 -15.22 -5.72
CA GLU A 88 8.76 -15.94 -6.26
C GLU A 88 8.82 -17.41 -5.80
N ALA A 89 8.35 -17.72 -4.58
CA ALA A 89 8.44 -19.09 -4.09
C ALA A 89 7.25 -19.96 -4.54
N VAL A 90 6.04 -19.40 -4.56
CA VAL A 90 4.82 -20.17 -4.82
C VAL A 90 4.47 -20.12 -6.29
N ILE A 91 4.33 -18.93 -6.88
CA ILE A 91 3.85 -18.81 -8.26
C ILE A 91 4.95 -19.22 -9.22
N ASP A 92 6.13 -18.60 -9.12
CA ASP A 92 7.27 -18.96 -9.97
C ASP A 92 7.75 -20.39 -9.70
N GLY A 93 7.69 -20.85 -8.45
CA GLY A 93 8.03 -22.23 -8.10
C GLY A 93 7.12 -23.26 -8.78
N ILE A 94 5.80 -23.04 -8.77
CA ILE A 94 4.84 -23.94 -9.41
C ILE A 94 4.99 -23.95 -10.93
N VAL A 95 5.11 -22.76 -11.55
CA VAL A 95 5.22 -22.64 -13.01
C VAL A 95 6.52 -23.27 -13.50
N ASN A 96 7.66 -22.91 -12.92
CA ASN A 96 8.96 -23.47 -13.30
C ASN A 96 9.07 -24.96 -12.97
N GLY A 97 8.47 -25.40 -11.85
CA GLY A 97 8.40 -26.81 -11.49
C GLY A 97 7.62 -27.63 -12.53
N THR A 98 6.46 -27.12 -12.96
CA THR A 98 5.64 -27.77 -13.99
C THR A 98 6.39 -27.84 -15.32
N ALA A 99 7.03 -26.74 -15.75
CA ALA A 99 7.85 -26.72 -16.95
C ALA A 99 8.99 -27.76 -16.89
N LYS A 100 9.67 -27.88 -15.74
CA LYS A 100 10.75 -28.84 -15.55
C LYS A 100 10.26 -30.30 -15.60
N ILE A 101 9.08 -30.59 -15.06
CA ILE A 101 8.47 -31.93 -15.15
C ILE A 101 8.18 -32.27 -16.62
N ILE A 102 7.55 -31.34 -17.36
CA ILE A 102 7.26 -31.53 -18.79
C ILE A 102 8.54 -31.72 -19.59
N GLU A 103 9.59 -30.94 -19.30
CA GLU A 103 10.88 -31.06 -19.98
C GLU A 103 11.54 -32.43 -19.72
N LEU A 104 11.50 -32.91 -18.47
CA LEU A 104 12.01 -34.24 -18.12
C LEU A 104 11.25 -35.34 -18.85
N PHE A 105 9.91 -35.31 -18.83
CA PHE A 105 9.08 -36.26 -19.59
C PHE A 105 9.37 -36.20 -21.08
N SER A 106 9.49 -35.00 -21.64
CA SER A 106 9.79 -34.80 -23.05
C SER A 106 11.18 -35.36 -23.42
N LYS A 107 12.18 -35.20 -22.55
CA LYS A 107 13.52 -35.77 -22.74
C LYS A 107 13.48 -37.29 -22.76
N GLU A 108 12.73 -37.92 -21.86
CA GLU A 108 12.59 -39.37 -21.84
C GLU A 108 11.80 -39.90 -23.05
N LEU A 109 10.67 -39.26 -23.40
CA LEU A 109 9.91 -39.61 -24.60
C LEU A 109 10.73 -39.45 -25.89
N ARG A 110 11.58 -38.42 -25.96
CA ARG A 110 12.47 -38.21 -27.11
C ARG A 110 13.48 -39.34 -27.28
N ARG A 111 13.88 -40.04 -26.22
CA ARG A 111 14.77 -41.22 -26.33
C ARG A 111 14.08 -42.41 -27.03
N LEU A 112 12.76 -42.50 -26.99
CA LEU A 112 12.00 -43.51 -27.74
C LEU A 112 12.01 -43.25 -29.25
N GLN A 113 12.30 -42.01 -29.67
CA GLN A 113 12.53 -41.67 -31.08
C GLN A 113 13.98 -41.93 -31.45
N THR A 114 14.29 -43.19 -31.73
CA THR A 114 15.65 -43.68 -32.04
C THR A 114 16.14 -43.33 -33.45
N GLY A 115 15.27 -42.83 -34.34
CA GLY A 115 15.62 -42.46 -35.71
C GLY A 115 15.74 -43.62 -36.70
N TYR A 116 15.69 -44.88 -36.24
CA TYR A 116 15.72 -46.05 -37.11
C TYR A 116 14.33 -46.43 -37.62
N VAL A 117 14.15 -46.47 -38.95
CA VAL A 117 12.87 -46.77 -39.63
C VAL A 117 12.24 -48.09 -39.16
N HIS A 118 13.06 -49.10 -38.84
CA HIS A 118 12.60 -50.41 -38.37
C HIS A 118 11.82 -50.35 -37.05
N HIS A 119 12.22 -49.47 -36.11
CA HIS A 119 11.49 -49.29 -34.85
C HIS A 119 10.10 -48.66 -35.07
N TYR A 120 10.00 -47.73 -36.03
CA TYR A 120 8.72 -47.13 -36.40
C TYR A 120 7.79 -48.14 -37.09
N ALA A 121 8.32 -48.95 -38.02
CA ALA A 121 7.55 -50.00 -38.70
C ALA A 121 6.98 -51.02 -37.71
N PHE A 122 7.79 -51.47 -36.74
CA PHE A 122 7.36 -52.37 -35.68
C PHE A 122 6.27 -51.74 -34.79
N GLY A 123 6.46 -50.48 -34.37
CA GLY A 123 5.48 -49.74 -33.58
C GLY A 123 4.14 -49.55 -34.29
N MET A 124 4.15 -49.25 -35.59
CA MET A 124 2.93 -49.12 -36.40
C MET A 124 2.16 -50.44 -36.51
N ALA A 125 2.86 -51.56 -36.74
CA ALA A 125 2.24 -52.88 -36.81
C ALA A 125 1.57 -53.26 -35.47
N LEU A 126 2.25 -53.01 -34.35
CA LEU A 126 1.68 -53.20 -33.01
C LEU A 126 0.45 -52.31 -32.76
N GLY A 127 0.52 -51.04 -33.14
CA GLY A 127 -0.60 -50.11 -33.02
C GLY A 127 -1.83 -50.57 -33.80
N LEU A 128 -1.64 -51.03 -35.05
CA LEU A 128 -2.72 -51.57 -35.88
C LEU A 128 -3.32 -52.84 -35.25
N ALA A 129 -2.48 -53.77 -34.80
CA ALA A 129 -2.93 -55.00 -34.15
C ALA A 129 -3.73 -54.71 -32.87
N ALA A 130 -3.27 -53.75 -32.05
CA ALA A 130 -3.96 -53.32 -30.83
C ALA A 130 -5.31 -52.66 -31.15
N MET A 131 -5.37 -51.77 -32.14
CA MET A 131 -6.62 -51.13 -32.58
C MET A 131 -7.64 -52.17 -33.07
N LEU A 132 -7.22 -53.13 -33.90
CA LEU A 132 -8.08 -54.20 -34.40
C LEU A 132 -8.57 -55.11 -33.27
N SER A 133 -7.67 -55.46 -32.33
CA SER A 133 -8.02 -56.29 -31.17
C SER A 133 -9.05 -55.59 -30.28
N LEU A 134 -8.86 -54.30 -29.99
CA LEU A 134 -9.83 -53.52 -29.23
C LEU A 134 -11.17 -53.43 -29.97
N TYR A 135 -11.16 -53.16 -31.28
CA TYR A 135 -12.38 -53.14 -32.09
C TYR A 135 -13.16 -54.45 -32.01
N LEU A 136 -12.47 -55.61 -32.11
CA LEU A 136 -13.13 -56.92 -32.04
C LEU A 136 -13.64 -57.27 -30.64
N ILE A 137 -13.02 -56.76 -29.58
CA ILE A 137 -13.46 -56.96 -28.19
C ILE A 137 -14.67 -56.07 -27.85
N PHE A 138 -14.72 -54.85 -28.39
CA PHE A 138 -15.80 -53.89 -28.14
C PHE A 138 -16.95 -53.93 -29.17
N ARG A 139 -16.79 -54.71 -30.24
CA ARG A 139 -17.84 -55.02 -31.21
C ARG A 139 -18.81 -56.06 -30.67
#